data_AF-Q8GCX5-F1
#
_entry.id   AF-Q8GCX5-F1
#
_cell.length_a   1.000
_cell.length_b   1.000
_cell.length_c   1.000
_cell.angle_alpha   90.00
_cell.angle_beta   90.00
_cell.angle_gamma   90.00
#
_symmetry.space_group_name_H-M   'P 1'
#
loop_
_entity.id
_entity.type
_entity.pdbx_description
1 polymer ?
#
loop_
_entity_poly.entity_id
_entity_poly.type
_entity_poly.pdbx_seq_one_letter_code
_entity_poly.pdbx_strand_id
1 'polypeptide(L)' 'MSITTIRLNEQEEAFFQSYAELTGQPLSTLMKQALTEKIEDYLHLQAGSEALKNLSGESVSLQDMMKAEGL' A
#
# COMPACT_ATOMS: atom_id res chain seq x y z
N MET A 1 23.33 3.74 -6.13
CA MET A 1 22.33 4.45 -5.32
C MET A 1 21.87 5.66 -6.12
N SER A 2 20.58 5.80 -6.42
CA SER A 2 20.04 6.97 -7.13
C SER A 2 19.55 8.02 -6.13
N ILE A 3 19.60 9.29 -6.52
CA ILE A 3 19.14 10.41 -5.70
C ILE A 3 17.96 11.06 -6.42
N THR A 4 16.86 11.23 -5.69
CA THR A 4 15.69 11.98 -6.16
C THR A 4 15.58 13.26 -5.33
N THR A 5 15.50 14.40 -6.00
CA THR A 5 15.30 15.69 -5.35
C THR A 5 13.86 16.14 -5.53
N ILE A 6 13.19 16.47 -4.43
CA ILE A 6 11.84 17.03 -4.43
C ILE A 6 11.96 18.47 -3.94
N ARG A 7 11.39 19.42 -4.69
CA ARG A 7 11.32 20.82 -4.26
C ARG A 7 10.06 21.01 -3.42
N LEU A 8 10.23 21.65 -2.27
CA LEU A 8 9.15 22.04 -1.37
C LEU A 8 9.06 23.55 -1.31
N ASN A 9 7.86 24.06 -1.10
CA ASN A 9 7.68 25.43 -0.60
C ASN A 9 7.84 25.47 0.92
N GLU A 10 7.90 26.69 1.49
CA GLU A 10 8.15 26.89 2.93
C GLU A 10 7.09 26.21 3.82
N GLN A 11 5.82 26.18 3.40
CA GLN A 11 4.75 25.55 4.17
C GLN A 11 4.84 24.03 4.13
N GLU A 12 5.10 23.46 2.95
CA GLU A 12 5.32 22.02 2.78
C GLU A 12 6.52 21.55 3.58
N GLU A 13 7.63 22.29 3.54
CA GLU A 13 8.83 21.97 4.29
C GLU A 13 8.56 21.94 5.80
N ALA A 14 7.95 22.99 6.34
CA ALA A 14 7.61 23.07 7.76
C ALA A 14 6.68 21.92 8.19
N PHE A 15 5.66 21.62 7.37
CA PHE A 15 4.70 20.56 7.65
C PHE A 15 5.36 19.17 7.62
N PHE A 16 6.14 18.87 6.58
CA PHE A 16 6.80 17.57 6.41
C PHE A 16 7.89 17.33 7.45
N GLN A 17 8.63 18.36 7.84
CA GLN A 17 9.63 18.27 8.91
C GLN A 17 8.94 17.99 10.26
N SER A 18 7.87 18.73 10.59
CA SER A 18 7.12 18.51 11.83
C SER A 18 6.57 17.08 11.93
N TYR A 19 6.10 16.52 10.82
CA TYR A 19 5.62 15.14 10.76
C TYR A 19 6.75 14.11 10.91
N ALA A 20 7.91 14.36 10.29
CA ALA A 20 9.09 13.51 10.46
C ALA A 20 9.58 13.50 11.92
N GLU A 21 9.56 14.65 12.59
CA GLU A 21 9.89 14.76 14.03
C GLU A 21 8.89 13.99 14.90
N LEU A 22 7.59 14.14 14.63
CA LEU A 22 6.54 13.46 15.36
C LEU A 22 6.65 11.92 15.27
N THR A 23 6.99 11.42 14.08
CA THR A 23 7.11 9.98 13.81
C THR A 23 8.48 9.41 14.16
N GLY A 24 9.49 10.25 14.35
CA GLY A 24 10.88 9.84 14.56
C GLY A 24 11.52 9.19 13.33
N GLN A 25 10.94 9.38 12.14
CA GLN A 25 11.39 8.76 10.90
C GLN A 25 11.94 9.79 9.91
N PRO A 26 13.01 9.47 9.15
CA PRO A 26 13.48 10.37 8.11
C PRO A 26 12.42 10.61 7.03
N LEU A 27 12.31 11.85 6.55
CA LEU A 27 11.33 12.22 5.51
C LEU A 27 11.44 11.35 4.25
N SER A 28 12.65 10.94 3.87
CA SER A 28 12.86 10.03 2.74
C SER A 28 12.24 8.65 2.95
N THR A 29 12.14 8.17 4.20
CA THR A 29 11.49 6.90 4.54
C THR A 29 9.98 7.05 4.42
N LEU A 30 9.43 8.11 5.01
CA LEU A 30 7.99 8.42 4.94
C LEU A 30 7.52 8.61 3.49
N MET A 31 8.29 9.33 2.67
CA MET A 31 7.99 9.52 1.25
C MET A 31 8.01 8.21 0.47
N LYS A 32 8.98 7.31 0.74
CA LYS A 32 9.03 5.99 0.10
C LYS A 32 7.82 5.14 0.50
N GLN A 33 7.48 5.12 1.79
CA GLN A 33 6.33 4.36 2.29
C GLN A 33 5.03 4.85 1.67
N ALA A 34 4.78 6.16 1.70
CA ALA A 34 3.59 6.74 1.10
C ALA A 34 3.48 6.44 -0.40
N LEU A 35 4.60 6.47 -1.13
CA LEU A 35 4.62 6.09 -2.55
C LEU A 35 4.33 4.60 -2.74
N THR A 36 4.94 3.72 -1.95
CA THR A 36 4.71 2.28 -2.00
C THR A 36 3.27 1.94 -1.70
N GLU A 37 2.71 2.47 -0.61
CA GLU A 37 1.31 2.28 -0.22
C GLU A 37 0.36 2.73 -1.34
N LYS A 38 0.64 3.88 -1.96
CA LYS A 38 -0.21 4.37 -3.06
C LYS A 38 -0.19 3.47 -4.29
N ILE A 39 0.96 2.89 -4.60
CA ILE A 39 1.11 1.92 -5.69
C ILE A 39 0.37 0.62 -5.35
N GLU A 40 0.55 0.12 -4.12
CA GLU A 40 -0.11 -1.09 -3.63
C GLU A 40 -1.62 -0.95 -3.62
N ASP A 41 -2.16 0.17 -3.13
CA ASP A 41 -3.60 0.46 -3.16
C ASP A 41 -4.18 0.33 -4.58
N TYR A 42 -3.48 0.88 -5.58
CA TYR A 42 -3.90 0.79 -6.96
C TYR A 42 -3.90 -0.66 -7.47
N LEU A 43 -2.83 -1.40 -7.21
CA LEU A 43 -2.70 -2.80 -7.63
C LEU A 43 -3.72 -3.70 -6.94
N HIS A 44 -3.96 -3.51 -5.64
CA HIS A 44 -4.94 -4.25 -4.86
C HIS A 44 -6.36 -3.99 -5.36
N LEU A 45 -6.72 -2.73 -5.65
CA LEU A 45 -8.01 -2.39 -6.23
C LEU A 45 -8.22 -3.06 -7.59
N GLN A 46 -7.18 -3.06 -8.43
CA GLN A 46 -7.23 -3.72 -9.73
C GLN A 46 -7.43 -5.24 -9.58
N ALA A 47 -6.60 -5.89 -8.76
CA ALA A 47 -6.66 -7.33 -8.53
C ALA A 47 -8.00 -7.76 -7.93
N GLY A 48 -8.51 -7.03 -6.93
CA GLY A 48 -9.82 -7.28 -6.34
C GLY A 48 -10.96 -7.11 -7.34
N SER A 49 -10.90 -6.07 -8.19
CA SER A 49 -11.90 -5.85 -9.25
C SER A 49 -11.90 -6.96 -10.29
N GLU A 50 -10.73 -7.49 -10.64
CA GLU A 50 -10.60 -8.62 -11.56
C GLU A 50 -11.13 -9.92 -10.95
N ALA A 51 -10.77 -10.19 -9.68
CA ALA A 51 -11.30 -11.33 -8.94
C ALA A 51 -12.84 -11.30 -8.87
N LEU A 52 -13.43 -10.11 -8.63
CA LEU A 52 -14.88 -9.95 -8.62
C LEU A 52 -15.53 -10.25 -9.97
N LYS A 53 -14.91 -9.85 -11.08
CA LYS A 53 -15.42 -10.14 -12.44
C LYS A 53 -15.35 -11.63 -12.78
N ASN A 54 -14.36 -12.33 -12.25
CA ASN A 54 -14.09 -13.73 -12.53
C ASN A 54 -14.69 -14.69 -11.49
N LEU A 55 -15.52 -14.19 -10.56
CA LEU A 55 -16.24 -15.04 -9.60
C LEU A 55 -17.15 -16.03 -10.35
N SER A 56 -16.96 -17.32 -10.10
CA SER A 56 -17.79 -18.39 -10.70
C SER A 56 -19.21 -18.42 -10.13
N GLY A 57 -19.44 -17.82 -8.96
CA GLY A 57 -20.69 -17.92 -8.20
C GLY A 57 -20.84 -19.24 -7.43
N GLU A 58 -19.86 -20.14 -7.54
CA GLU A 58 -19.82 -21.38 -6.77
C GLU A 58 -19.36 -21.09 -5.33
N SER A 59 -19.91 -21.83 -4.39
CA SER A 59 -19.48 -21.79 -2.99
C SER A 59 -19.05 -23.18 -2.54
N VAL A 60 -18.00 -23.22 -1.75
CA VAL A 60 -17.51 -24.43 -1.09
C VAL A 60 -17.69 -24.28 0.41
N SER A 61 -17.93 -25.39 1.11
CA SER A 61 -17.94 -25.34 2.56
C SER A 61 -16.54 -25.01 3.09
N LEU A 62 -16.46 -24.30 4.22
CA LEU A 62 -15.18 -24.02 4.86
C LEU A 62 -14.38 -25.30 5.15
N GLN A 63 -15.07 -26.39 5.50
CA GLN A 63 -14.46 -27.69 5.80
C GLN A 63 -13.82 -28.30 4.55
N ASP A 64 -14.50 -28.25 3.41
CA ASP A 64 -13.96 -28.78 2.14
C ASP A 64 -12.78 -27.94 1.65
N MET A 65 -12.85 -26.61 1.82
CA MET A 65 -11.75 -25.70 1.47
C MET A 65 -10.51 -25.96 2.31
N MET A 66 -10.65 -26.08 3.63
CA MET A 66 -9.51 -26.39 4.52
C MET A 66 -8.85 -27.72 4.16
N LYS A 67 -9.66 -28.75 3.89
CA LYS A 67 -9.16 -30.06 3.46
C LYS A 67 -8.40 -29.99 2.13
N ALA A 68 -8.85 -29.17 1.18
CA ALA A 68 -8.18 -28.99 -0.11
C ALA A 68 -6.81 -28.28 0.03
N GLU A 69 -6.69 -27.34 0.97
CA GLU A 69 -5.47 -26.57 1.24
C GLU A 69 -4.51 -27.26 2.23
N GLY A 70 -4.87 -28.46 2.73
CA GLY A 70 -4.04 -29.22 3.67
C GLY A 70 -3.97 -28.63 5.08
N LEU A 71 -5.00 -27.87 5.47
CA LEU A 71 -5.18 -27.25 6.79
C LEU A 71 -6.09 -28.07 7.72
#